data_AF-A0A7K2KX72-F1
#
_entry.id   AF-A0A7K2KX72-F1
#
_cell.length_a   1.000
_cell.length_b   1.000
_cell.length_c   1.000
_cell.angle_alpha   90.00
_cell.angle_beta   90.00
_cell.angle_gamma   90.00
#
_symmetry.space_group_name_H-M   'P 1'
#
loop_
_entity.id
_entity.type
_entity.pdbx_description
1 polymer ?
#
loop_
_entity_poly.entity_id
_entity_poly.type
_entity_poly.pdbx_seq_one_letter_code
_entity_poly.pdbx_strand_id
1 'polypeptide(L)'
;TVATVTGLTYTDTGLSAGTDYSYTVVARDTADQTGPASATTPVRTTGGGGGENPGGGGKINLGYFTNWGSYTVKNLVTSGSASKITHINYAFGNVQNGKCTIGDPYEDYQKAYTAAQSVDGVADTWDQPL
;
A
#
# COMPACT_ATOMS: atom_id res chain seq x y z
N THR A 1 -25.34 -7.56 5.29
CA THR A 1 -24.60 -8.05 6.46
C THR A 1 -23.47 -8.91 6.00
N VAL A 2 -22.22 -8.59 6.37
CA VAL A 2 -21.03 -9.38 6.00
C VAL A 2 -20.97 -10.65 6.85
N ALA A 3 -21.14 -10.54 8.17
CA ALA A 3 -21.27 -11.67 9.09
C ALA A 3 -22.01 -11.28 10.37
N THR A 4 -22.48 -12.28 11.11
CA THR A 4 -22.90 -12.17 12.52
C THR A 4 -21.97 -13.07 13.33
N VAL A 5 -21.31 -12.49 14.34
CA VAL A 5 -20.33 -13.20 15.18
C VAL A 5 -20.64 -12.99 16.65
N THR A 6 -20.24 -13.96 17.48
CA THR A 6 -20.33 -13.87 18.95
C THR A 6 -19.03 -13.39 19.61
N GLY A 7 -17.93 -13.33 18.85
CA GLY A 7 -16.64 -12.79 19.29
C GLY A 7 -16.45 -11.32 18.90
N LEU A 8 -15.37 -10.71 19.41
CA LEU A 8 -15.02 -9.31 19.13
C LEU A 8 -14.23 -9.13 17.82
N THR A 9 -13.96 -10.22 17.10
CA THR A 9 -13.13 -10.23 15.89
C THR A 9 -13.79 -11.07 14.80
N TYR A 10 -13.72 -10.58 13.56
CA TYR A 10 -14.13 -11.30 12.37
C TYR A 10 -13.14 -11.01 11.23
N THR A 11 -12.75 -12.03 10.49
CA THR A 11 -11.92 -11.89 9.28
C THR A 11 -12.82 -11.97 8.07
N ASP A 12 -12.99 -10.84 7.39
CA ASP A 12 -13.65 -10.79 6.08
C ASP A 12 -12.70 -11.32 5.00
N THR A 13 -13.18 -12.23 4.15
CA THR A 13 -12.35 -12.94 3.16
C THR A 13 -12.99 -12.88 1.78
N GLY A 14 -12.20 -13.05 0.72
CA GLY A 14 -12.69 -12.94 -0.65
C GLY A 14 -12.82 -11.50 -1.16
N LEU A 15 -12.20 -10.55 -0.47
CA LEU A 15 -12.11 -9.16 -0.91
C LEU A 15 -11.19 -9.01 -2.13
N SER A 16 -11.53 -8.09 -3.02
CA SER A 16 -10.70 -7.74 -4.17
C SER A 16 -9.50 -6.90 -3.72
N ALA A 17 -8.32 -7.13 -4.29
CA ALA A 17 -7.11 -6.37 -3.97
C ALA A 17 -7.22 -4.90 -4.44
N GLY A 18 -6.57 -3.98 -3.72
CA GLY A 18 -6.51 -2.56 -4.05
C GLY A 18 -7.85 -1.83 -4.06
N THR A 19 -8.86 -2.40 -3.42
CA THR A 19 -10.25 -1.94 -3.46
C THR A 19 -10.61 -1.31 -2.12
N ASP A 20 -11.29 -0.16 -2.18
CA ASP A 20 -11.80 0.53 -1.01
C ASP A 20 -13.09 -0.15 -0.52
N TYR A 21 -13.13 -0.44 0.77
CA TYR A 21 -14.29 -0.97 1.48
C TYR A 21 -14.61 -0.08 2.68
N SER A 22 -15.83 -0.21 3.20
CA SER A 22 -16.24 0.49 4.41
C SER A 22 -17.08 -0.42 5.28
N TYR A 23 -16.83 -0.35 6.60
CA TYR A 23 -17.45 -1.24 7.57
C TYR A 23 -18.16 -0.45 8.66
N THR A 24 -19.28 -1.00 9.13
CA THR A 24 -19.97 -0.60 10.36
C THR A 24 -20.28 -1.85 11.17
N VAL A 25 -20.39 -1.71 12.48
CA VAL A 25 -20.80 -2.79 13.38
C VAL A 25 -22.13 -2.45 14.04
N VAL A 26 -22.98 -3.47 14.21
CA VAL A 26 -24.27 -3.37 14.92
C VAL A 26 -24.25 -4.39 16.04
N ALA A 27 -24.50 -3.96 17.27
CA ALA A 27 -24.65 -4.86 18.41
C ALA A 27 -26.03 -5.51 18.40
N ARG A 28 -26.09 -6.80 18.75
CA ARG A 28 -27.31 -7.59 18.89
C ARG A 28 -27.33 -8.25 20.27
N ASP A 29 -28.46 -8.20 20.96
CA ASP A 29 -28.62 -8.85 22.27
C ASP A 29 -29.14 -10.30 22.16
N THR A 30 -29.37 -10.96 23.31
CA THR A 30 -29.86 -12.35 23.37
C THR A 30 -31.33 -12.50 22.97
N ALA A 31 -32.06 -11.40 22.79
CA ALA A 31 -33.44 -11.38 22.30
C ALA A 31 -33.52 -10.97 20.81
N ASP A 32 -32.38 -11.02 20.10
CA ASP A 32 -32.24 -10.64 18.69
C ASP A 32 -32.53 -9.15 18.39
N GLN A 33 -32.52 -8.28 19.39
CA GLN A 33 -32.71 -6.85 19.21
C GLN A 33 -31.39 -6.19 18.81
N THR A 34 -31.43 -5.29 17.83
CA THR A 34 -30.24 -4.59 17.31
C THR A 34 -30.18 -3.14 17.75
N GLY A 35 -28.99 -2.69 18.18
CA GLY A 35 -28.71 -1.28 18.48
C GLY A 35 -28.40 -0.42 17.23
N PRO A 36 -28.01 0.85 17.41
CA PRO A 36 -27.52 1.69 16.32
C PRO A 36 -26.21 1.14 15.73
N ALA A 37 -25.96 1.45 14.46
CA ALA A 37 -24.67 1.18 13.82
C ALA A 37 -23.56 2.09 14.37
N SER A 38 -22.33 1.58 14.39
CA SER A 38 -21.14 2.38 14.66
C SER A 38 -20.90 3.45 13.59
N ALA A 39 -19.93 4.33 13.84
CA ALA A 39 -19.32 5.12 12.78
C ALA A 39 -18.73 4.21 11.68
N THR A 40 -18.69 4.72 10.45
CA THR A 40 -18.11 4.04 9.29
C THR A 40 -16.59 4.10 9.34
N THR A 41 -15.94 2.94 9.20
CA THR A 41 -14.49 2.85 9.08
C THR A 41 -14.11 2.52 7.63
N PRO A 42 -13.45 3.43 6.89
CA PRO A 42 -12.93 3.13 5.57
C PRO A 42 -11.64 2.30 5.70
N VAL A 43 -11.49 1.30 4.83
CA VAL A 43 -10.27 0.51 4.71
C VAL A 43 -10.01 0.20 3.25
N ARG A 44 -8.73 0.05 2.87
CA ARG A 44 -8.34 -0.38 1.54
C ARG A 44 -7.58 -1.68 1.63
N THR A 45 -7.96 -2.67 0.83
CA THR A 45 -7.19 -3.91 0.73
C THR A 45 -5.81 -3.63 0.13
N THR A 46 -4.78 -4.22 0.72
CA THR A 46 -3.43 -4.20 0.14
C THR A 46 -3.41 -4.94 -1.21
N GLY A 47 -2.46 -4.58 -2.09
CA GLY A 47 -2.42 -5.07 -3.47
C GLY A 47 -3.19 -4.15 -4.43
N GLY A 48 -3.23 -4.49 -5.71
CA GLY A 48 -3.80 -3.63 -6.77
C GLY A 48 -2.87 -2.51 -7.28
N GLY A 49 -1.66 -2.39 -6.71
CA GLY A 49 -0.61 -1.47 -7.16
C GLY A 49 0.75 -2.14 -7.42
N GLY A 50 0.78 -3.47 -7.53
CA GLY A 50 2.03 -4.23 -7.66
C GLY A 50 1.99 -5.16 -8.87
N GLY A 51 2.66 -4.74 -9.94
CA GLY A 51 3.05 -5.56 -11.09
C GLY A 51 1.93 -6.45 -11.62
N GLU A 52 1.03 -5.87 -12.40
CA GLU A 52 0.36 -6.67 -13.42
C GLU A 52 1.46 -7.42 -14.17
N ASN A 53 1.54 -8.73 -13.97
CA ASN A 53 2.03 -9.59 -15.04
C ASN A 53 1.20 -9.15 -16.26
N PRO A 54 1.80 -8.69 -17.39
CA PRO A 54 1.07 -7.99 -18.46
C PRO A 54 -0.04 -8.79 -19.18
N GLY A 55 -0.64 -9.80 -18.57
CA GLY A 55 -1.34 -10.88 -19.24
C GLY A 55 -0.32 -11.77 -19.96
N GLY A 56 -0.59 -13.08 -19.98
CA GLY A 56 0.28 -14.06 -20.63
C GLY A 56 0.61 -13.67 -22.07
N GLY A 57 1.87 -13.25 -22.31
CA GLY A 57 2.41 -12.95 -23.64
C GLY A 57 3.16 -11.60 -23.77
N GLY A 58 3.00 -10.67 -22.83
CA GLY A 58 3.70 -9.38 -22.87
C GLY A 58 5.18 -9.45 -22.48
N LYS A 59 6.03 -8.60 -23.08
CA LYS A 59 7.44 -8.47 -22.68
C LYS A 59 7.56 -7.69 -21.37
N ILE A 60 8.43 -8.16 -20.48
CA ILE A 60 8.81 -7.40 -19.28
C ILE A 60 9.83 -6.33 -19.68
N ASN A 61 9.53 -5.07 -19.36
CA ASN A 61 10.48 -3.97 -19.44
C ASN A 61 10.72 -3.45 -18.02
N LEU A 62 11.86 -3.82 -17.43
CA LEU A 62 12.13 -3.63 -16.01
C LEU A 62 13.21 -2.56 -15.81
N GLY A 63 12.94 -1.63 -14.90
CA GLY A 63 13.91 -0.65 -14.43
C GLY A 63 14.34 -0.93 -12.99
N TYR A 64 15.60 -0.65 -12.65
CA TYR A 64 16.06 -0.60 -11.27
C TYR A 64 15.96 0.84 -10.74
N PHE A 65 15.40 1.00 -9.54
CA PHE A 65 15.36 2.27 -8.83
C PHE A 65 16.19 2.15 -7.55
N THR A 66 17.35 2.80 -7.52
CA THR A 66 18.30 2.72 -6.41
C THR A 66 17.95 3.73 -5.32
N ASN A 67 17.95 3.32 -4.05
CA ASN A 67 17.59 4.21 -2.94
C ASN A 67 18.59 5.38 -2.71
N TRP A 68 19.87 5.23 -3.08
CA TRP A 68 20.90 6.28 -2.91
C TRP A 68 21.03 7.27 -4.10
N GLY A 69 20.11 7.22 -5.08
CA GLY A 69 20.21 8.03 -6.30
C GLY A 69 19.79 9.49 -6.10
N SER A 70 20.22 10.38 -7.01
CA SER A 70 19.76 11.79 -7.04
C SER A 70 18.36 11.98 -7.64
N TYR A 71 17.64 10.89 -7.96
CA TYR A 71 16.33 10.91 -8.60
C TYR A 71 15.25 10.47 -7.63
N THR A 72 14.09 11.13 -7.67
CA THR A 72 12.90 10.76 -6.90
C THR A 72 11.94 9.92 -7.76
N VAL A 73 10.97 9.25 -7.12
CA VAL A 73 9.88 8.57 -7.85
C VAL A 73 9.09 9.58 -8.72
N LYS A 74 8.98 10.84 -8.29
CA LYS A 74 8.40 11.90 -9.13
C LYS A 74 9.17 12.11 -10.43
N ASN A 75 10.50 12.06 -10.42
CA ASN A 75 11.29 12.17 -11.65
C ASN A 75 11.00 11.02 -12.63
N LEU A 76 10.69 9.81 -12.14
CA LEU A 76 10.28 8.69 -12.97
C LEU A 76 8.95 8.97 -13.70
N VAL A 77 7.99 9.59 -13.00
CA VAL A 77 6.70 9.99 -13.57
C VAL A 77 6.87 11.17 -14.52
N THR A 78 7.49 12.27 -14.09
CA THR A 78 7.59 13.51 -14.88
C THR A 78 8.46 13.37 -16.12
N SER A 79 9.43 12.45 -16.13
CA SER A 79 10.23 12.14 -17.34
C SER A 79 9.46 11.31 -18.38
N GLY A 80 8.28 10.77 -18.03
CA GLY A 80 7.54 9.85 -18.89
C GLY A 80 8.17 8.46 -18.99
N SER A 81 9.08 8.10 -18.07
CA SER A 81 9.70 6.77 -18.03
C SER A 81 8.76 5.73 -17.43
N ALA A 82 7.89 6.13 -16.49
CA ALA A 82 6.91 5.22 -15.86
C ALA A 82 6.01 4.51 -16.88
N SER A 83 5.60 5.18 -17.96
CA SER A 83 4.75 4.59 -19.01
C SER A 83 5.48 3.63 -19.95
N LYS A 84 6.81 3.54 -19.85
CA LYS A 84 7.65 2.72 -20.73
C LYS A 84 8.04 1.40 -20.06
N ILE A 85 7.97 1.31 -18.74
CA ILE A 85 8.34 0.12 -17.98
C ILE A 85 7.09 -0.61 -17.48
N THR A 86 7.21 -1.92 -17.33
CA THR A 86 6.17 -2.75 -16.72
C THR A 86 6.44 -3.05 -15.26
N HIS A 87 7.72 -2.99 -14.84
CA HIS A 87 8.15 -3.33 -13.50
C HIS A 87 9.26 -2.40 -13.01
N ILE A 88 9.27 -2.13 -11.71
CA ILE A 88 10.35 -1.44 -11.01
C ILE A 88 10.90 -2.40 -9.96
N ASN A 89 12.21 -2.65 -10.00
CA ASN A 89 12.92 -3.25 -8.89
C ASN A 89 13.48 -2.13 -8.02
N TYR A 90 12.91 -1.98 -6.83
CA TYR A 90 13.50 -1.12 -5.80
C TYR A 90 14.79 -1.78 -5.28
N ALA A 91 15.89 -1.04 -5.30
CA ALA A 91 17.22 -1.62 -5.27
C ALA A 91 18.15 -0.97 -4.23
N PHE A 92 18.95 -1.72 -3.48
CA PHE A 92 18.98 -3.20 -3.39
C PHE A 92 18.43 -3.67 -2.04
N GLY A 93 17.82 -4.85 -2.01
CA GLY A 93 17.55 -5.54 -0.76
C GLY A 93 18.86 -6.03 -0.13
N ASN A 94 19.14 -5.66 1.11
CA ASN A 94 20.33 -6.11 1.82
C ASN A 94 20.07 -7.43 2.55
N VAL A 95 21.09 -8.29 2.63
CA VAL A 95 21.04 -9.53 3.42
C VAL A 95 22.17 -9.52 4.45
N GLN A 96 21.82 -9.64 5.72
CA GLN A 96 22.76 -9.77 6.83
C GLN A 96 22.35 -10.96 7.70
N ASN A 97 23.30 -11.81 8.07
CA ASN A 97 23.05 -13.02 8.87
C ASN A 97 21.93 -13.93 8.30
N GLY A 98 21.87 -14.04 6.96
CA GLY A 98 20.86 -14.84 6.26
C GLY A 98 19.45 -14.27 6.31
N LYS A 99 19.26 -13.01 6.72
CA LYS A 99 17.96 -12.33 6.77
C LYS A 99 17.98 -11.07 5.92
N CYS A 100 16.84 -10.76 5.30
CA CYS A 100 16.65 -9.47 4.65
C CYS A 100 16.68 -8.35 5.70
N THR A 101 17.39 -7.28 5.39
CA THR A 101 17.55 -6.11 6.24
C THR A 101 17.40 -4.84 5.41
N ILE A 102 16.96 -3.77 6.05
CA ILE A 102 17.02 -2.42 5.51
C ILE A 102 18.48 -1.96 5.54
N GLY A 103 19.01 -1.55 4.37
CA GLY A 103 20.40 -1.11 4.22
C GLY A 103 20.60 0.34 4.60
N ASP A 104 19.63 1.21 4.30
CA ASP A 104 19.66 2.63 4.62
C ASP A 104 18.25 3.11 5.02
N PRO A 105 17.89 3.04 6.31
CA PRO A 105 16.58 3.49 6.79
C PRO A 105 16.25 4.93 6.41
N TYR A 106 17.27 5.78 6.28
CA TYR A 106 17.05 7.18 5.95
C TYR A 106 16.46 7.31 4.55
N GLU A 107 17.11 6.74 3.55
CA GLU A 107 16.62 6.79 2.16
C GLU A 107 15.40 5.89 1.91
N ASP A 108 15.21 4.83 2.72
CA ASP A 108 14.13 3.86 2.51
C ASP A 108 12.78 4.34 3.07
N TYR A 109 12.73 4.97 4.26
CA TYR A 109 11.45 5.38 4.86
C TYR A 109 11.49 6.57 5.85
N GLN A 110 12.66 7.09 6.24
CA GLN A 110 12.69 8.22 7.20
C GLN A 110 12.81 9.59 6.53
N LYS A 111 13.36 9.65 5.32
CA LYS A 111 13.54 10.89 4.56
C LYS A 111 12.19 11.48 4.18
N ALA A 112 11.92 12.66 4.72
CA ALA A 112 10.72 13.42 4.39
C ALA A 112 10.82 14.06 3.00
N TYR A 113 9.76 13.91 2.22
CA TYR A 113 9.57 14.54 0.92
C TYR A 113 8.63 15.74 1.02
N THR A 114 9.01 16.83 0.37
CA THR A 114 8.11 17.98 0.18
C THR A 114 7.06 17.66 -0.88
N ALA A 115 5.95 18.42 -0.89
CA ALA A 115 4.93 18.37 -1.95
C ALA A 115 5.54 18.51 -3.36
N ALA A 116 6.60 19.31 -3.51
CA ALA A 116 7.30 19.48 -4.78
C ALA A 116 8.02 18.20 -5.22
N GLN A 117 8.46 17.35 -4.29
CA GLN A 117 9.17 16.10 -4.55
C GLN A 117 8.24 14.87 -4.61
N SER A 118 7.04 14.94 -4.04
CA SER A 118 6.06 13.85 -4.05
C SER A 118 5.27 13.75 -5.35
N VAL A 119 4.87 12.53 -5.72
CA VAL A 119 4.10 12.24 -6.95
C VAL A 119 2.68 12.80 -6.88
N ASP A 120 2.05 12.70 -5.71
CA ASP A 120 0.69 13.18 -5.43
C ASP A 120 0.62 14.68 -5.07
N GLY A 121 1.77 15.33 -4.93
CA GLY A 121 1.83 16.74 -4.53
C GLY A 121 1.59 16.98 -3.04
N VAL A 122 1.62 15.95 -2.20
CA VAL A 122 1.45 16.06 -0.74
C VAL A 122 2.80 15.90 -0.04
N ALA A 123 3.09 16.74 0.95
CA ALA A 123 4.30 16.63 1.73
C ALA A 123 4.14 15.61 2.87
N ASP A 124 5.25 14.98 3.24
CA ASP A 124 5.30 14.14 4.43
C ASP A 124 5.05 14.94 5.70
N THR A 125 4.37 14.31 6.65
CA THR A 125 4.15 14.85 8.00
C THR A 125 4.89 14.01 9.03
N TRP A 126 5.27 14.61 10.16
CA TRP A 126 6.08 13.93 11.17
C TRP A 126 5.32 12.80 11.88
N ASP A 127 3.98 12.87 11.88
CA ASP A 127 3.07 11.96 12.57
C ASP A 127 2.37 10.96 11.63
N GLN A 128 2.71 10.95 10.33
CA GLN A 128 2.15 9.96 9.43
C GLN A 128 2.66 8.55 9.74
N PRO A 129 1.81 7.52 9.61
CA PRO A 129 2.24 6.13 9.70
C PRO A 129 3.30 5.79 8.64
N LEU A 130 4.23 4.90 9.00
CA LEU A 130 5.11 4.19 8.06
C LEU A 130 4.41 2.98 7.44
#